data_AF-A0A2G4H315-F1
#
_entry.id   AF-A0A2G4H315-F1
#
_cell.length_a   1.000
_cell.length_b   1.000
_cell.length_c   1.000
_cell.angle_alpha   90.00
_cell.angle_beta   90.00
_cell.angle_gamma   90.00
#
_symmetry.space_group_name_H-M   'P 1'
#
loop_
_entity.id
_entity.type
_entity.pdbx_description
1 polymer ?
#
loop_
_entity_poly.entity_id
_entity_poly.type
_entity_poly.pdbx_seq_one_letter_code
_entity_poly.pdbx_strand_id
1 'polypeptide(L)'
;MADLPEVGINPGKPTRKRVGVDPITLRVLGGAFDAIAQEMAGVLFRMSYSSIIRESEDLGAGLFDAEGRELCESESTPMHIGSLPWYIRGFLHRVDKNELKEGDIIIHNHP
;
A
#
# COMPACT_ATOMS: atom_id res chain seq x y z
N MET A 1 3.57 14.49 -26.48
CA MET A 1 4.13 13.36 -25.70
C MET A 1 4.53 13.96 -24.37
N ALA A 2 3.57 14.06 -23.44
CA ALA A 2 3.76 14.79 -22.20
C ALA A 2 4.78 14.05 -21.33
N ASP A 3 5.71 14.80 -20.75
CA ASP A 3 6.66 14.31 -19.75
C ASP A 3 5.90 13.50 -18.69
N LEU A 4 6.14 12.20 -18.66
CA LEU A 4 5.78 11.39 -17.50
C LEU A 4 6.67 11.90 -16.37
N PRO A 5 6.14 12.52 -15.30
CA PRO A 5 6.95 12.79 -14.12
C PRO A 5 7.59 11.47 -13.70
N GLU A 6 8.85 11.48 -13.24
CA GLU A 6 9.61 10.28 -12.82
C GLU A 6 8.80 9.42 -11.82
N VAL A 7 7.90 8.57 -12.33
CA VAL A 7 7.19 7.53 -11.58
C VAL A 7 8.26 6.50 -11.25
N GLY A 8 8.92 6.68 -10.11
CA GLY A 8 10.19 6.02 -9.85
C GLY A 8 11.01 6.60 -8.70
N ILE A 9 10.68 7.80 -8.21
CA ILE A 9 11.44 8.41 -7.12
C ILE A 9 11.19 7.64 -5.81
N ASN A 10 12.23 6.96 -5.33
CA ASN A 10 12.27 6.42 -3.98
C ASN A 10 12.14 7.60 -2.99
N PRO A 11 11.21 7.57 -2.02
CA PRO A 11 11.02 8.65 -1.04
C PRO A 11 12.24 8.87 -0.13
N GLY A 12 13.30 8.09 -0.32
CA GLY A 12 14.55 8.19 0.40
C GLY A 12 14.40 7.67 1.82
N LYS A 13 15.43 7.92 2.62
CA LYS A 13 15.40 7.53 4.03
C LYS A 13 14.30 8.33 4.76
N PRO A 14 13.62 7.74 5.76
CA PRO A 14 12.69 8.48 6.60
C PRO A 14 13.31 9.79 7.11
N THR A 15 12.67 10.91 6.76
CA THR A 15 13.08 12.27 7.15
C THR A 15 12.60 12.62 8.56
N ARG A 16 11.56 11.93 9.05
CA ARG A 16 11.10 12.07 10.44
C ARG A 16 12.14 11.49 11.40
N LYS A 17 12.38 12.22 12.48
CA LYS A 17 13.24 11.77 13.58
C LYS A 17 12.76 10.39 14.05
N ARG A 18 13.69 9.42 14.09
CA ARG A 18 13.39 8.10 14.66
C ARG A 18 13.00 8.27 16.12
N VAL A 19 11.84 7.74 16.47
CA VAL A 19 11.42 7.61 17.86
C VAL A 19 12.03 6.32 18.40
N GLY A 20 12.58 6.36 19.61
CA GLY A 20 13.01 5.14 20.29
C GLY A 20 11.76 4.33 20.66
N VAL A 21 11.58 3.18 20.03
CA VAL A 21 10.52 2.22 20.33
C VAL A 21 11.19 0.99 20.90
N ASP A 22 10.72 0.50 22.04
CA ASP A 22 11.27 -0.72 22.61
C ASP A 22 10.97 -1.94 21.71
N PRO A 23 11.81 -2.99 21.73
CA PRO A 23 11.65 -4.12 20.83
C PRO A 23 10.32 -4.87 20.98
N ILE A 24 9.71 -4.86 22.17
CA ILE A 24 8.44 -5.55 22.42
C ILE A 24 7.32 -4.79 21.72
N THR A 25 7.21 -3.49 21.97
CA THR A 25 6.23 -2.64 21.28
C THR A 25 6.39 -2.69 19.78
N LEU A 26 7.63 -2.67 19.26
CA LEU A 26 7.88 -2.78 17.83
C LEU A 26 7.36 -4.10 17.25
N ARG A 27 7.53 -5.23 17.95
CA ARG A 27 7.02 -6.53 17.50
C ARG A 27 5.50 -6.64 17.60
N VAL A 28 4.88 -6.05 18.63
CA VAL A 28 3.42 -6.00 18.75
C VAL A 28 2.81 -5.19 17.60
N LEU A 29 3.35 -4.00 17.32
CA LEU A 29 2.89 -3.16 16.21
C LEU A 29 3.09 -3.86 14.87
N GLY A 30 4.26 -4.48 14.64
CA GLY A 30 4.53 -5.24 13.42
C GLY A 30 3.53 -6.37 13.20
N GLY A 31 3.24 -7.17 14.24
CA GLY A 31 2.25 -8.24 14.14
C GLY A 31 0.82 -7.73 13.94
N ALA A 32 0.46 -6.61 14.56
CA ALA A 32 -0.85 -6.00 14.36
C ALA A 32 -1.03 -5.49 12.92
N PHE A 33 -0.02 -4.83 12.34
CA PHE A 33 -0.07 -4.37 10.95
C PHE A 33 -0.16 -5.53 9.96
N ASP A 34 0.60 -6.60 10.17
CA ASP A 34 0.54 -7.81 9.36
C ASP A 34 -0.86 -8.46 9.40
N ALA A 35 -1.42 -8.60 10.62
CA ALA A 35 -2.78 -9.12 10.79
C ALA A 35 -3.83 -8.27 10.07
N ILE A 36 -3.73 -6.93 10.14
CA ILE A 36 -4.64 -6.03 9.42
C ILE A 36 -4.55 -6.25 7.91
N ALA A 37 -3.34 -6.36 7.35
CA ALA A 37 -3.16 -6.60 5.91
C ALA A 37 -3.78 -7.93 5.46
N GLN A 38 -3.56 -9.00 6.22
CA GLN A 38 -4.16 -10.31 5.94
C GLN A 38 -5.68 -10.31 6.05
N GLU A 39 -6.25 -9.63 7.05
CA GLU A 39 -7.70 -9.52 7.21
C GLU A 39 -8.34 -8.74 6.04
N MET A 40 -7.73 -7.62 5.63
CA MET A 40 -8.18 -6.85 4.46
C MET A 40 -8.21 -7.70 3.20
N ALA A 41 -7.11 -8.42 2.92
CA ALA A 41 -7.02 -9.34 1.79
C ALA A 41 -8.08 -10.45 1.86
N GLY A 42 -8.27 -11.06 3.03
CA GLY A 42 -9.28 -12.09 3.24
C GLY A 42 -10.70 -11.59 3.01
N VAL A 43 -11.01 -10.33 3.38
CA VAL A 43 -12.30 -9.69 3.09
C VAL A 43 -12.46 -9.51 1.58
N LEU A 44 -11.48 -8.95 0.88
CA LEU A 44 -11.50 -8.79 -0.58
C LEU A 44 -11.68 -10.12 -1.32
N PHE A 45 -10.94 -11.14 -0.90
CA PHE A 45 -11.03 -12.51 -1.44
C PHE A 45 -12.46 -13.06 -1.30
N ARG A 46 -13.05 -13.00 -0.09
CA ARG A 46 -14.38 -13.56 0.17
C ARG A 46 -15.49 -12.84 -0.60
N MET A 47 -15.34 -11.54 -0.85
CA MET A 47 -16.31 -10.75 -1.61
C MET A 47 -16.16 -10.90 -3.13
N SER A 48 -15.04 -11.46 -3.60
CA SER A 48 -14.75 -11.53 -5.03
C SER A 48 -15.58 -12.59 -5.75
N TYR A 49 -16.11 -12.18 -6.91
CA TYR A 49 -16.71 -13.06 -7.92
C TYR A 49 -15.71 -13.49 -9.02
N SER A 50 -14.50 -12.95 -9.04
CA SER A 50 -13.49 -13.25 -10.07
C SER A 50 -12.84 -14.61 -9.81
N SER A 51 -12.85 -15.50 -10.81
CA SER A 51 -12.15 -16.78 -10.72
C SER A 51 -10.65 -16.61 -10.53
N ILE A 52 -10.05 -15.59 -11.17
CA ILE A 52 -8.63 -15.26 -11.00
C ILE A 52 -8.31 -15.00 -9.53
N ILE A 53 -9.14 -14.18 -8.86
CA ILE A 53 -8.96 -13.88 -7.44
C ILE A 53 -9.25 -15.12 -6.58
N ARG A 54 -10.29 -15.89 -6.89
CA ARG A 54 -10.74 -17.03 -6.05
C ARG A 54 -9.86 -18.28 -6.17
N GLU A 55 -9.17 -18.45 -7.29
CA GLU A 55 -8.36 -19.65 -7.57
C GLU A 55 -6.86 -19.36 -7.46
N SER A 56 -6.43 -18.16 -7.84
CA SER A 56 -5.01 -17.78 -7.89
C SER A 56 -4.60 -16.74 -6.85
N GLU A 57 -5.56 -16.19 -6.08
CA GLU A 57 -5.31 -15.16 -5.06
C GLU A 57 -4.56 -13.94 -5.60
N ASP A 58 -4.83 -13.58 -6.86
CA ASP A 58 -4.22 -12.44 -7.54
C ASP A 58 -4.85 -11.12 -7.07
N LEU A 59 -4.49 -10.75 -5.85
CA LEU A 59 -4.89 -9.53 -5.15
C LEU A 59 -3.78 -9.13 -4.17
N GLY A 60 -3.79 -7.87 -3.74
CA GLY A 60 -2.92 -7.41 -2.67
C GLY A 60 -3.62 -6.34 -1.83
N ALA A 61 -3.33 -6.33 -0.54
CA ALA A 61 -3.76 -5.30 0.39
C ALA A 61 -2.57 -4.89 1.28
N GLY A 62 -2.42 -3.60 1.57
CA GLY A 62 -1.29 -3.14 2.37
C GLY A 62 -1.55 -1.81 3.06
N LEU A 63 -0.72 -1.51 4.06
CA LEU A 63 -0.72 -0.24 4.77
C LEU A 63 0.52 0.57 4.39
N PHE A 64 0.30 1.87 4.17
CA PHE A 64 1.34 2.78 3.69
C PHE A 64 1.31 4.06 4.50
N ASP A 65 2.48 4.69 4.65
CA ASP A 65 2.54 6.01 5.25
C ASP A 65 2.20 7.13 4.25
N ALA A 66 2.12 8.37 4.74
CA ALA A 66 1.75 9.55 3.95
C ALA A 66 2.71 9.87 2.77
N GLU A 67 3.89 9.23 2.73
CA GLU A 67 4.87 9.36 1.65
C GLU A 67 4.87 8.13 0.72
N GLY A 68 3.90 7.22 0.89
CA GLY A 68 3.76 6.00 0.10
C GLY A 68 4.85 4.97 0.39
N ARG A 69 5.43 4.97 1.59
CA ARG A 69 6.30 3.88 2.07
C ARG A 69 5.45 2.79 2.67
N GLU A 70 5.73 1.55 2.28
CA GLU A 70 5.03 0.37 2.75
C GLU A 70 5.38 0.06 4.21
N LEU A 71 4.36 -0.27 5.00
CA LEU A 71 4.48 -0.73 6.38
C LEU A 71 4.27 -2.25 6.47
N CYS A 72 3.30 -2.76 5.71
CA CYS A 72 2.99 -4.18 5.55
C CYS A 72 2.16 -4.39 4.27
N GLU A 73 2.17 -5.62 3.79
CA GLU A 73 1.36 -6.12 2.69
C GLU A 73 0.87 -7.53 3.03
N SER A 74 -0.30 -7.92 2.53
CA SER A 74 -0.78 -9.30 2.57
C SER A 74 0.11 -10.20 1.71
N GLU A 75 0.00 -11.51 1.89
CA GLU A 75 0.51 -12.43 0.87
C GLU A 75 -0.19 -12.11 -0.47
N SER A 76 0.61 -11.94 -1.51
CA SER A 76 0.14 -11.57 -2.84
C SER A 76 0.94 -12.35 -3.88
N THR A 77 0.37 -12.50 -5.07
CA THR A 77 1.07 -13.14 -6.19
C THR A 77 2.35 -12.35 -6.53
N PRO A 78 3.35 -12.98 -7.18
CA PRO A 78 4.60 -12.31 -7.54
C PRO A 78 4.44 -11.02 -8.34
N MET A 79 3.30 -10.81 -9.00
CA MET A 79 2.98 -9.62 -9.78
C MET A 79 2.67 -8.40 -8.91
N HIS A 80 2.14 -8.60 -7.70
CA HIS A 80 1.77 -7.52 -6.78
C HIS A 80 2.90 -7.14 -5.83
N ILE A 81 3.77 -8.09 -5.47
CA ILE A 81 4.91 -7.86 -4.57
C ILE A 81 5.78 -6.70 -5.07
N GLY A 82 5.82 -5.63 -4.26
CA GLY A 82 6.65 -4.45 -4.51
C GLY A 82 6.11 -3.47 -5.56
N SER A 83 4.96 -3.74 -6.19
CA SER A 83 4.31 -2.81 -7.14
C SER A 83 3.33 -1.85 -6.46
N LEU A 84 2.66 -2.26 -5.37
CA LEU A 84 1.72 -1.42 -4.61
C LEU A 84 2.28 -0.04 -4.17
N PRO A 85 3.52 0.05 -3.64
CA PRO A 85 4.09 1.34 -3.28
C PRO A 85 4.21 2.30 -4.47
N TRP A 86 4.43 1.77 -5.67
CA TRP A 86 4.53 2.57 -6.90
C TRP A 86 3.19 3.10 -7.36
N TYR A 87 2.12 2.30 -7.27
CA TYR A 87 0.76 2.76 -7.55
C TYR A 87 0.37 3.93 -6.65
N ILE A 88 0.68 3.80 -5.36
CA ILE A 88 0.36 4.83 -4.35
C ILE A 88 1.11 6.12 -4.63
N ARG A 89 2.42 6.04 -4.86
CA ARG A 89 3.22 7.23 -5.21
C ARG A 89 2.74 7.85 -6.53
N GLY A 90 2.44 7.03 -7.53
CA GLY A 90 1.98 7.47 -8.84
C GLY A 90 0.71 8.33 -8.78
N PHE A 91 -0.24 8.01 -7.89
CA PHE A 91 -1.41 8.85 -7.67
C PHE A 91 -1.11 10.04 -6.75
N LEU A 92 -0.28 9.90 -5.70
CA LEU A 92 0.08 11.00 -4.79
C LEU A 92 0.76 12.17 -5.52
N HIS A 93 1.39 11.91 -6.68
CA HIS A 93 1.92 12.95 -7.57
C HIS A 93 0.85 13.64 -8.44
N ARG A 94 -0.33 13.04 -8.59
CA ARG A 94 -1.43 13.53 -9.44
C ARG A 94 -2.56 14.18 -8.66
N VAL A 95 -2.69 13.89 -7.37
CA VAL A 95 -3.69 14.50 -6.49
C VAL A 95 -3.06 15.62 -5.67
N ASP A 96 -3.78 16.73 -5.50
CA ASP A 96 -3.37 17.74 -4.52
C ASP A 96 -3.61 17.19 -3.12
N LYS A 97 -2.54 17.07 -2.32
CA LYS A 97 -2.60 16.58 -0.94
C LYS A 97 -3.53 17.43 -0.06
N ASN A 98 -3.75 18.71 -0.39
CA ASN A 98 -4.66 19.59 0.35
C ASN A 98 -6.14 19.33 0.04
N GLU A 99 -6.44 18.63 -1.05
CA GLU A 99 -7.80 18.27 -1.43
C GLU A 99 -8.24 16.93 -0.83
N LEU A 100 -7.30 16.08 -0.43
CA LEU A 100 -7.59 14.81 0.24
C LEU A 100 -8.19 15.04 1.62
N LYS A 101 -9.35 14.45 1.84
CA LYS A 101 -10.11 14.52 3.10
C LYS A 101 -10.32 13.13 3.68
N GLU A 102 -10.57 13.12 4.98
CA GLU A 102 -10.95 11.89 5.69
C GLU A 102 -12.22 11.29 5.06
N GLY A 103 -12.15 10.00 4.73
CA GLY A 103 -13.24 9.26 4.09
C GLY A 103 -13.16 9.19 2.56
N ASP A 104 -12.22 9.89 1.91
CA ASP A 104 -12.04 9.80 0.47
C ASP A 104 -11.56 8.40 0.04
N ILE A 105 -12.06 7.94 -1.12
CA ILE A 105 -11.66 6.69 -1.76
C ILE A 105 -11.07 7.01 -3.13
N ILE A 106 -9.87 6.53 -3.39
CA ILE A 106 -9.16 6.71 -4.66
C ILE A 106 -9.17 5.38 -5.41
N ILE A 107 -9.56 5.43 -6.69
CA ILE A 107 -9.59 4.28 -7.58
C ILE A 107 -8.86 4.68 -8.87
N HIS A 108 -7.93 3.85 -9.33
CA HIS A 108 -7.27 4.05 -10.62
C HIS A 108 -7.00 2.72 -11.31
N ASN A 109 -6.82 2.80 -12.63
CA ASN A 109 -6.40 1.70 -13.49
C ASN A 109 -5.41 2.19 -14.57
N HIS A 110 -4.66 3.26 -14.26
CA HIS A 110 -3.58 3.71 -15.14
C HIS A 110 -2.46 2.66 -15.12
N PRO A 111 -1.97 2.21 -16.29
CA PRO A 111 -0.90 1.22 -16.40
C PRO A 111 0.44 1.74 -15.86
#